data_AF-A0A7R9D0K5-F1
#
_entry.id   AF-A0A7R9D0K5-F1
#
_cell.length_a   1.000
_cell.length_b   1.000
_cell.length_c   1.000
_cell.angle_alpha   90.00
_cell.angle_beta   90.00
_cell.angle_gamma   90.00
#
_symmetry.space_group_name_H-M   'P 1'
#
loop_
_entity.id
_entity.type
_entity.pdbx_description
1 polymer ?
#
loop_
_entity_poly.entity_id
_entity_poly.type
_entity_poly.pdbx_seq_one_letter_code
_entity_poly.pdbx_strand_id
1 'polypeptide(L)'
;MLTVVTSKVCSILLLADHMFFRHVAARNVRTATNLMLDMLHEADAIFRNSDFNGDGLPDNIGFKARYIIILTSSKSSMNHLQGVWIALNITTRNGLLLLRVFCP
;
A
#
# COMPACT_ATOMS: atom_id res chain seq x y z
N MET A 1 5.66 18.32 -29.61
CA MET A 1 5.75 18.71 -28.19
C MET A 1 5.89 17.41 -27.39
N LEU A 2 7.12 17.10 -26.93
CA LEU A 2 7.40 15.88 -26.18
C LEU A 2 7.05 16.16 -24.71
N THR A 3 5.96 15.57 -24.19
CA THR A 3 5.66 15.60 -22.77
C THR A 3 6.64 14.68 -22.06
N VAL A 4 7.54 15.25 -21.26
CA VAL A 4 8.43 14.48 -20.38
C VAL A 4 7.57 13.94 -19.24
N VAL A 5 7.15 12.67 -19.33
CA VAL A 5 6.50 11.96 -18.23
C VAL A 5 7.54 11.71 -17.14
N THR A 6 7.66 12.63 -16.19
CA THR A 6 8.51 12.44 -15.02
C THR A 6 7.88 11.39 -14.12
N SER A 7 8.49 10.21 -13.97
CA SER A 7 7.95 9.18 -13.08
C SER A 7 8.04 9.66 -11.63
N LYS A 8 6.90 9.73 -10.94
CA LYS A 8 6.82 10.11 -9.53
C LYS A 8 6.74 8.84 -8.70
N VAL A 9 7.83 8.48 -8.02
CA VAL A 9 7.86 7.28 -7.16
C VAL A 9 7.89 7.67 -5.68
N CYS A 10 6.81 7.35 -4.97
CA CYS A 10 6.68 7.65 -3.55
C CYS A 10 7.19 6.49 -2.68
N SER A 11 7.88 6.83 -1.59
CA SER A 11 8.42 5.84 -0.66
C SER A 11 7.47 5.65 0.53
N ILE A 12 6.97 4.43 0.74
CA ILE A 12 5.95 4.13 1.75
C ILE A 12 6.52 3.27 2.89
N LEU A 13 6.09 3.56 4.11
CA LEU A 13 6.24 2.67 5.26
C LEU A 13 5.04 1.72 5.31
N LEU A 14 5.29 0.42 5.21
CA LEU A 14 4.29 -0.62 5.38
C LEU A 14 4.29 -1.06 6.85
N LEU A 15 3.13 -0.99 7.51
CA LEU A 15 2.96 -1.40 8.90
C LEU A 15 1.84 -2.44 9.01
N ALA A 16 2.16 -3.61 9.56
CA ALA A 16 1.19 -4.63 9.93
C ALA A 16 1.08 -4.71 11.45
N ASP A 17 -0.14 -4.68 11.96
CA ASP A 17 -0.40 -4.85 13.38
C ASP A 17 -0.41 -6.34 13.80
N HIS A 18 -0.53 -6.57 15.10
CA HIS A 18 -0.56 -7.93 15.64
C HIS A 18 -1.78 -8.75 15.19
N MET A 19 -2.90 -8.11 14.83
CA MET A 19 -4.08 -8.81 14.32
C MET A 19 -3.84 -9.30 12.89
N PHE A 20 -3.28 -8.46 12.01
CA PHE A 20 -2.84 -8.87 10.67
C PHE A 20 -1.83 -10.02 10.76
N PHE A 21 -0.82 -9.87 11.62
CA PHE A 21 0.18 -10.92 11.80
C PHE A 21 -0.45 -12.24 12.29
N ARG A 22 -1.38 -12.18 13.25
CA ARG A 22 -1.99 -13.37 13.84
C ARG A 22 -3.03 -14.05 12.95
N HIS A 23 -3.92 -13.27 12.34
CA HIS A 23 -5.12 -13.78 11.68
C HIS A 23 -5.00 -13.82 10.16
N VAL A 24 -4.24 -12.91 9.55
CA VAL A 24 -4.06 -12.85 8.09
C VAL A 24 -2.82 -13.61 7.68
N ALA A 25 -1.69 -13.33 8.33
CA ALA A 25 -0.40 -13.93 8.00
C ALA A 25 -0.11 -15.25 8.75
N ALA A 26 -1.08 -15.78 9.51
CA ALA A 26 -0.95 -17.03 10.27
C ALA A 26 0.32 -17.10 11.15
N ARG A 27 0.70 -15.98 11.76
CA ARG A 27 1.92 -15.81 12.58
C ARG A 27 3.23 -16.09 11.83
N ASN A 28 3.23 -15.90 10.51
CA ASN A 28 4.40 -16.10 9.67
C ASN A 28 4.87 -14.75 9.08
N VAL A 29 6.11 -14.37 9.37
CA VAL A 29 6.70 -13.11 8.92
C VAL A 29 6.83 -13.07 7.41
N ARG A 30 7.24 -14.18 6.76
CA ARG A 30 7.37 -14.26 5.31
C ARG A 30 6.02 -14.08 4.64
N THR A 31 4.99 -14.75 5.15
CA THR A 31 3.62 -14.59 4.65
C THR A 31 3.14 -13.15 4.82
N ALA A 32 3.37 -12.53 5.98
CA ALA A 32 3.01 -11.14 6.21
C ALA A 32 3.71 -10.18 5.23
N THR A 33 5.02 -10.32 5.07
CA THR A 33 5.81 -9.48 4.16
C THR A 33 5.37 -9.64 2.72
N ASN A 34 5.18 -10.88 2.25
CA ASN A 34 4.74 -11.13 0.88
C ASN A 34 3.37 -10.49 0.62
N LEU A 35 2.39 -10.72 1.50
CA LEU A 35 1.07 -10.11 1.37
C LEU A 35 1.16 -8.58 1.33
N MET A 36 1.97 -7.96 2.20
CA MET A 36 2.16 -6.51 2.21
C MET A 36 2.79 -5.97 0.91
N LEU A 37 3.73 -6.71 0.32
CA LEU A 37 4.36 -6.36 -0.94
C LEU A 37 3.41 -6.57 -2.13
N ASP A 38 2.64 -7.65 -2.15
CA ASP A 38 1.64 -7.94 -3.17
C ASP A 38 0.60 -6.80 -3.22
N MET A 39 0.10 -6.40 -2.05
CA MET A 39 -0.81 -5.26 -1.91
C MET A 39 -0.21 -3.94 -2.41
N LEU A 40 1.07 -3.68 -2.12
CA LEU A 40 1.77 -2.50 -2.64
C LEU A 40 1.91 -2.56 -4.17
N HIS A 41 2.21 -3.73 -4.72
CA HIS A 41 2.40 -3.93 -6.15
C HIS A 41 1.08 -3.74 -6.93
N GLU A 42 -0.04 -4.24 -6.39
CA GLU A 42 -1.37 -3.98 -6.94
C GLU A 42 -1.69 -2.47 -6.95
N ALA A 43 -1.40 -1.76 -5.86
CA ALA A 43 -1.59 -0.32 -5.80
C ALA A 43 -0.66 0.43 -6.78
N ASP A 44 0.62 0.07 -6.88
CA ASP A 44 1.57 0.66 -7.84
C ASP A 44 1.07 0.50 -9.28
N ALA A 45 0.59 -0.69 -9.65
CA ALA A 45 0.05 -0.96 -10.98
C ALA A 45 -1.18 -0.07 -11.31
N ILE A 46 -2.06 0.17 -10.34
CA ILE A 46 -3.24 1.03 -10.55
C ILE A 46 -2.83 2.48 -10.72
N PHE A 47 -1.95 2.99 -9.85
CA PHE A 47 -1.53 4.39 -9.88
C PHE A 47 -0.70 4.72 -11.13
N ARG A 48 0.10 3.77 -11.62
CA ARG A 48 0.88 3.98 -12.85
C ARG A 48 0.01 4.15 -14.08
N ASN A 49 -1.15 3.51 -14.09
CA ASN A 49 -2.09 3.51 -15.21
C ASN A 49 -3.23 4.52 -15.05
N SER A 50 -3.25 5.28 -13.95
CA SER A 50 -4.27 6.27 -13.68
C SER A 50 -3.86 7.64 -14.24
N ASP A 51 -4.84 8.33 -14.82
CA ASP A 51 -4.76 9.73 -15.22
C ASP A 51 -5.41 10.58 -14.13
N PHE A 52 -4.58 11.28 -13.34
CA PHE A 52 -5.04 12.13 -12.25
C PHE A 52 -5.22 13.58 -12.68
N ASN A 53 -4.62 13.98 -13.80
CA ASN A 53 -4.65 15.36 -14.28
C ASN A 53 -5.74 15.60 -15.35
N GLY A 54 -6.31 14.54 -15.92
CA GLY A 54 -7.40 14.54 -16.89
C GLY A 54 -6.97 14.79 -18.35
N ASP A 55 -5.70 14.63 -18.68
CA ASP A 55 -5.16 14.85 -20.04
C ASP A 55 -5.32 13.65 -20.98
N GLY A 56 -5.88 12.54 -20.48
CA GLY A 56 -6.10 11.31 -21.22
C GLY A 56 -4.89 10.39 -21.30
N LEU A 57 -3.79 10.71 -20.61
CA LEU A 57 -2.58 9.89 -20.51
C LEU A 57 -2.30 9.48 -19.05
N PRO A 58 -1.80 8.26 -18.80
CA PRO A 58 -1.40 7.88 -17.44
C PRO A 58 -0.23 8.73 -16.92
N ASP A 59 -0.35 9.18 -15.66
CA ASP A 59 0.67 10.02 -15.02
C ASP A 59 1.90 9.24 -14.53
N ASN A 60 1.87 7.90 -14.59
CA ASN A 60 2.96 7.00 -14.16
C ASN A 60 3.44 7.27 -12.71
N ILE A 61 2.49 7.49 -11.79
CA ILE A 61 2.75 7.60 -10.36
C ILE A 61 2.92 6.19 -9.79
N GLY A 62 3.99 5.96 -9.03
CA GLY A 62 4.30 4.65 -8.47
C GLY A 62 4.73 4.69 -7.02
N PHE A 63 4.86 3.52 -6.42
CA PHE A 63 5.21 3.32 -5.03
C PHE A 63 6.37 2.36 -4.85
N LYS A 64 7.14 2.57 -3.79
CA LYS A 64 8.15 1.62 -3.32
C LYS A 64 8.10 1.47 -1.80
N ALA A 65 8.24 0.26 -1.32
CA ALA A 65 8.39 0.02 0.12
C ALA A 65 9.76 0.54 0.57
N ARG A 66 9.77 1.47 1.53
CA ARG A 66 11.01 1.92 2.17
C ARG A 66 11.32 1.12 3.42
N TYR A 67 10.29 0.81 4.18
CA TYR A 67 10.38 0.06 5.43
C TYR A 67 9.14 -0.81 5.58
N ILE A 68 9.30 -1.99 6.18
CA ILE A 68 8.22 -2.90 6.53
C ILE A 68 8.35 -3.20 8.01
N ILE A 69 7.32 -2.89 8.78
CA ILE A 69 7.26 -3.14 10.22
C ILE A 69 6.10 -4.10 10.49
N ILE A 70 6.38 -5.18 11.21
CA ILE A 70 5.38 -6.17 11.61
C ILE A 70 5.37 -6.24 13.13
N LEU A 71 4.25 -5.83 13.72
CA LEU A 71 4.03 -5.90 15.16
C LEU A 71 3.49 -7.30 15.49
N THR A 72 4.19 -8.05 16.34
CA THR A 72 3.78 -9.42 16.71
C THR A 72 3.01 -9.49 18.03
N SER A 73 3.15 -8.46 18.86
CA SER A 73 2.55 -8.40 20.21
C SER A 73 1.48 -7.32 20.29
N SER A 74 0.38 -7.61 20.97
CA SER A 74 -0.73 -6.69 21.22
C SER A 74 -0.36 -5.50 22.13
N LYS A 75 0.77 -5.59 22.85
CA LYS A 75 1.24 -4.54 23.77
C LYS A 75 1.96 -3.37 23.10
N SER A 76 2.21 -3.43 21.79
CA SER A 76 2.85 -2.32 21.09
C SER A 76 1.90 -1.12 21.03
N SER A 77 2.36 0.06 21.48
CA SER A 77 1.63 1.33 21.35
C SER A 77 1.31 1.68 19.90
N MET A 78 2.11 1.16 18.96
CA MET A 78 1.88 1.30 17.53
C MET A 78 0.71 0.46 16.98
N ASN A 79 0.16 -0.48 17.74
CA ASN A 79 -1.05 -1.21 17.34
C ASN A 79 -2.29 -0.30 17.27
N HIS A 80 -2.24 0.88 17.89
CA HIS A 80 -3.30 1.89 17.86
C HIS A 80 -3.14 2.92 16.73
N LEU A 81 -2.15 2.75 15.85
CA LEU A 81 -2.03 3.58 14.66
C LEU A 81 -3.18 3.27 13.69
N GLN A 82 -4.36 3.83 13.94
CA GLN A 82 -5.40 4.00 12.93
C GLN A 82 -4.87 5.01 11.92
N GLY A 83 -4.23 4.51 10.86
CA GLY A 83 -3.80 5.35 9.78
C GLY A 83 -5.01 5.90 8.99
N VAL A 84 -4.92 7.16 8.52
CA VAL A 84 -5.80 7.74 7.50
C VAL A 84 -6.01 6.75 6.35
N TRP A 85 -7.24 6.33 6.14
CA TRP A 85 -7.64 5.42 5.08
C TRP A 85 -7.84 6.20 3.79
N ILE A 86 -7.09 5.88 2.72
CA ILE A 86 -7.55 6.21 1.37
C ILE A 86 -8.37 5.00 0.93
N ALA A 87 -9.68 5.19 0.81
CA ALA A 87 -10.57 4.17 0.28
C ALA A 87 -10.35 4.09 -1.22
N LEU A 88 -9.52 3.14 -1.66
CA LEU A 88 -9.55 2.70 -3.06
C LEU A 88 -10.59 1.59 -3.13
N ASN A 89 -11.71 1.86 -3.80
CA ASN A 89 -12.72 0.86 -4.10
C ASN A 89 -12.20 -0.09 -5.17
N ILE A 90 -11.27 -0.96 -4.79
CA ILE A 90 -10.77 -2.04 -5.64
C ILE A 90 -11.49 -3.28 -5.16
N THR A 91 -12.60 -3.60 -5.83
CA THR A 91 -13.45 -4.75 -5.52
C THR A 91 -12.71 -6.05 -5.86
N THR A 92 -11.85 -6.55 -4.99
CA THR A 92 -11.38 -7.94 -5.08
C THR A 92 -12.35 -8.85 -4.33
N ARG A 93 -12.60 -10.03 -4.92
CA ARG A 93 -13.78 -10.88 -4.73
C ARG A 93 -14.12 -11.34 -3.30
N ASN A 94 -13.37 -11.00 -2.24
CA ASN A 94 -13.66 -11.46 -0.87
C ASN A 94 -13.26 -10.48 0.26
N GLY A 95 -13.05 -9.19 0.00
CA GLY A 95 -12.84 -8.24 1.10
C GLY A 95 -12.28 -6.90 0.64
N LEU A 96 -12.79 -5.82 1.22
CA LEU A 96 -12.29 -4.47 0.99
C LEU A 96 -10.87 -4.33 1.58
N LEU A 97 -9.88 -4.14 0.73
CA LEU A 97 -8.50 -3.92 1.14
C LEU A 97 -8.23 -2.41 1.23
N LEU A 98 -7.97 -1.91 2.44
CA LEU A 98 -7.67 -0.50 2.68
C LEU A 98 -6.15 -0.28 2.77
N LEU A 99 -5.58 0.38 1.77
CA LEU A 99 -4.16 0.78 1.73
C LEU A 99 -4.02 2.28 2.00
N ARG A 100 -3.22 2.64 3.00
CA ARG A 100 -2.85 4.03 3.32
C ARG A 100 -1.62 4.43 2.53
N VAL A 101 -1.77 5.34 1.57
CA VAL A 101 -0.65 5.89 0.81
C VAL A 101 -0.49 7.38 1.11
N PHE A 102 0.59 7.75 1.80
CA PHE A 102 1.03 9.15 1.89
C PHE A 102 2.10 9.37 0.81
N CYS A 103 1.80 10.20 -0.18
CA CYS A 103 2.78 10.76 -1.10
C CYS A 103 2.74 12.29 -1.00
N PRO A 104 3.88 12.98 -0.81
CA PRO A 104 3.94 14.45 -0.86
C PRO A 104 3.69 15.00 -2.26
#